data_AF-A0A849WKY0-F1
#
_entry.id   AF-A0A849WKY0-F1
#
_cell.length_a   1.000
_cell.length_b   1.000
_cell.length_c   1.000
_cell.angle_alpha   90.00
_cell.angle_beta   90.00
_cell.angle_gamma   90.00
#
_symmetry.space_group_name_H-M   'P 1'
#
loop_
_entity.id
_entity.type
_entity.pdbx_description
1 polymer ?
#
loop_
_entity_poly.entity_id
_entity_poly.type
_entity_poly.pdbx_seq_one_letter_code
_entity_poly.pdbx_strand_id
1 'polypeptide(L)'
;MNKIFFIFILPLITIQCSFENTNERYHFDNSPTPLILTQNNHPHGYTHSGCFHCHLAQNIHQEDRLKDPSFGIANYYVAQQGLASCSGCHGNNGVNSTQGGNQ
;
A
#
# COMPACT_ATOMS: atom_id res chain seq x y z
N MET A 1 49.67 -41.02 -2.98
CA MET A 1 48.81 -40.30 -2.00
C MET A 1 47.91 -39.36 -2.79
N ASN A 2 46.70 -39.82 -3.14
CA ASN A 2 45.78 -39.06 -3.99
C ASN A 2 44.99 -38.07 -3.12
N LYS A 3 45.17 -36.77 -3.34
CA LYS A 3 44.37 -35.72 -2.69
C LYS A 3 43.13 -35.47 -3.55
N ILE A 4 42.01 -36.11 -3.19
CA ILE A 4 40.70 -35.81 -3.76
C ILE A 4 40.28 -34.44 -3.21
N PHE A 5 40.23 -33.45 -4.09
CA PHE A 5 39.77 -32.10 -3.78
C PHE A 5 38.23 -32.12 -3.82
N PHE A 6 37.58 -32.21 -2.65
CA PHE A 6 36.12 -32.12 -2.54
C PHE A 6 35.70 -30.66 -2.79
N ILE A 7 35.26 -30.36 -4.02
CA ILE A 7 34.57 -29.12 -4.32
C ILE A 7 33.15 -29.27 -3.76
N PHE A 8 32.93 -28.73 -2.55
CA PHE A 8 31.60 -28.49 -2.01
C PHE A 8 30.95 -27.36 -2.83
N ILE A 9 30.20 -27.74 -3.86
CA ILE A 9 29.25 -26.82 -4.50
C ILE A 9 28.12 -26.61 -3.50
N LEU A 10 28.27 -25.58 -2.68
CA LEU A 10 27.23 -25.09 -1.78
C LEU A 10 26.07 -24.60 -2.66
N PRO A 11 24.84 -25.12 -2.51
CA PRO A 11 23.73 -24.62 -3.32
C PRO A 11 23.49 -23.18 -2.90
N LEU A 12 23.59 -22.24 -3.85
CA LEU A 12 23.04 -20.90 -3.69
C LEU A 12 21.54 -21.06 -3.50
N ILE A 13 21.11 -21.15 -2.25
CA ILE A 13 19.73 -20.96 -1.84
C ILE A 13 19.42 -19.51 -2.18
N THR A 14 18.92 -19.29 -3.39
CA THR A 14 18.30 -18.02 -3.76
C THR A 14 17.09 -17.88 -2.85
N ILE A 15 17.24 -17.09 -1.79
CA ILE A 15 16.13 -16.58 -1.00
C ILE A 15 15.30 -15.75 -1.98
N GLN A 16 14.34 -16.39 -2.65
CA GLN A 16 13.29 -15.69 -3.36
C GLN A 16 12.44 -15.01 -2.30
N CYS A 17 12.68 -13.72 -2.11
CA CYS A 17 11.78 -12.87 -1.36
C CYS A 17 10.53 -12.68 -2.23
N SER A 18 9.59 -13.63 -2.14
CA SER A 18 8.24 -13.44 -2.66
C SER A 18 7.53 -12.44 -1.75
N PHE A 19 7.81 -11.15 -1.95
CA PHE A 19 6.90 -10.11 -1.49
C PHE A 19 5.75 -10.11 -2.51
N GLU A 20 4.73 -10.94 -2.26
CA GLU A 20 3.50 -10.89 -3.03
C GLU A 20 2.93 -9.47 -2.87
N ASN A 21 3.20 -8.61 -3.86
CA ASN A 21 2.70 -7.25 -3.98
C ASN A 21 1.19 -7.21 -4.32
N THR A 22 0.48 -8.24 -3.89
CA THR A 22 -0.94 -8.42 -4.15
C THR A 22 -1.71 -7.37 -3.38
N ASN A 23 -2.77 -6.85 -4.02
CA ASN A 23 -3.68 -5.90 -3.41
C ASN A 23 -4.11 -6.41 -2.03
N GLU A 24 -3.88 -5.62 -0.99
CA GLU A 24 -4.41 -5.94 0.34
C GLU A 24 -5.95 -5.99 0.27
N ARG A 25 -6.49 -7.17 0.56
CA ARG A 25 -7.92 -7.44 0.46
C ARG A 25 -8.58 -7.18 1.81
N TYR A 26 -9.12 -5.99 1.99
CA TYR A 26 -9.96 -5.66 3.14
C TYR A 26 -11.44 -5.59 2.72
N HIS A 27 -12.32 -6.05 3.62
CA HIS A 27 -13.78 -5.95 3.45
C HIS A 27 -14.24 -4.54 3.83
N PHE A 28 -15.17 -3.97 3.06
CA PHE A 28 -15.80 -2.68 3.39
C PHE A 28 -17.32 -2.78 3.29
N ASP A 29 -17.99 -2.24 4.30
CA ASP A 29 -19.43 -1.98 4.33
C ASP A 29 -19.72 -0.56 3.82
N ASN A 30 -20.84 -0.39 3.12
CA ASN A 30 -21.31 0.84 2.46
C ASN A 30 -20.98 2.14 3.22
N SER A 31 -20.24 3.06 2.60
CA SER A 31 -19.82 4.32 3.23
C SER A 31 -20.41 5.55 2.51
N PRO A 32 -21.01 6.51 3.22
CA PRO A 32 -21.44 7.78 2.65
C PRO A 32 -20.23 8.69 2.38
N THR A 33 -20.36 9.64 1.45
CA THR A 33 -19.37 10.69 1.18
C THR A 33 -19.32 11.74 2.32
N PRO A 34 -18.15 12.26 2.73
CA PRO A 34 -16.80 11.93 2.26
C PRO A 34 -16.42 10.47 2.54
N LEU A 35 -15.63 9.85 1.67
CA LEU A 35 -15.21 8.46 1.86
C LEU A 35 -14.36 8.36 3.14
N ILE A 36 -14.94 7.85 4.22
CA ILE A 36 -14.33 7.90 5.55
C ILE A 36 -13.51 6.62 5.80
N LEU A 37 -12.24 6.80 6.10
CA LEU A 37 -11.41 5.74 6.69
C LEU A 37 -11.90 5.50 8.12
N THR A 38 -12.15 4.27 8.51
CA THR A 38 -12.64 3.90 9.85
C THR A 38 -11.71 2.89 10.48
N GLN A 39 -11.75 2.76 11.81
CA GLN A 39 -11.03 1.69 12.51
C GLN A 39 -11.40 0.29 11.98
N ASN A 40 -12.65 0.08 11.53
CA ASN A 40 -13.08 -1.21 11.00
C ASN A 40 -12.38 -1.55 9.68
N ASN A 41 -12.13 -0.56 8.83
CA ASN A 41 -11.63 -0.76 7.48
C ASN A 41 -10.13 -0.42 7.31
N HIS A 42 -9.51 0.22 8.30
CA HIS A 42 -8.06 0.41 8.44
C HIS A 42 -7.59 -0.01 9.84
N PRO A 43 -7.82 -1.26 10.29
CA PRO A 43 -7.60 -1.64 11.69
C PRO A 43 -6.15 -1.47 12.17
N HIS A 44 -5.17 -1.55 11.26
CA HIS A 44 -3.75 -1.41 11.59
C HIS A 44 -3.17 -0.02 11.32
N GLY A 45 -3.83 0.79 10.48
CA GLY A 45 -3.32 2.07 9.99
C GLY A 45 -4.26 3.25 10.24
N TYR A 46 -5.38 3.05 10.95
CA TYR A 46 -6.33 4.10 11.23
C TYR A 46 -5.66 5.27 11.95
N THR A 47 -5.93 6.49 11.50
CA THR A 47 -5.31 7.76 11.96
C THR A 47 -3.82 7.95 11.66
N HIS A 48 -3.14 6.97 11.07
CA HIS A 48 -1.74 7.13 10.67
C HIS A 48 -1.61 7.90 9.35
N SER A 49 -0.66 8.84 9.28
CA SER A 49 -0.38 9.62 8.07
C SER A 49 0.53 8.91 7.06
N GLY A 50 1.27 7.91 7.50
CA GLY A 50 2.18 7.13 6.65
C GLY A 50 1.45 6.03 5.87
N CYS A 51 0.52 6.41 4.99
CA CYS A 51 -0.32 5.45 4.25
C CYS A 51 0.54 4.42 3.48
N PHE A 52 1.68 4.85 2.96
CA PHE A 52 2.57 3.98 2.18
C PHE A 52 3.44 3.01 3.00
N HIS A 53 3.30 3.00 4.33
CA HIS A 53 3.89 1.94 5.15
C HIS A 53 3.18 0.60 4.99
N CYS A 54 1.87 0.64 4.69
CA CYS A 54 1.05 -0.54 4.45
C CYS A 54 0.68 -0.66 2.97
N HIS A 55 0.36 0.47 2.33
CA HIS A 55 -0.07 0.51 0.95
C HIS A 55 1.09 0.74 -0.03
N LEU A 56 1.06 0.04 -1.16
CA LEU A 56 1.91 0.40 -2.30
C LEU A 56 1.22 1.49 -3.13
N ALA A 57 1.87 2.64 -3.33
CA ALA A 57 1.31 3.75 -4.12
C ALA A 57 0.86 3.32 -5.53
N GLN A 58 1.58 2.37 -6.15
CA GLN A 58 1.25 1.78 -7.45
C GLN A 58 -0.07 0.99 -7.45
N ASN A 59 -0.48 0.42 -6.32
CA ASN A 59 -1.60 -0.52 -6.24
C ASN A 59 -2.78 -0.02 -5.40
N ILE A 60 -2.61 1.06 -4.63
CA ILE A 60 -3.72 1.64 -3.87
C ILE A 60 -4.83 2.12 -4.82
N HIS A 61 -6.08 1.83 -4.46
CA HIS A 61 -7.27 2.16 -5.26
C HIS A 61 -7.37 1.49 -6.65
N GLN A 62 -6.68 0.37 -6.90
CA GLN A 62 -6.85 -0.39 -8.15
C GLN A 62 -8.19 -1.14 -8.24
N GLU A 63 -8.78 -1.50 -7.10
CA GLU A 63 -10.06 -2.23 -7.05
C GLU A 63 -11.13 -1.37 -6.39
N ASP A 64 -12.17 -1.01 -7.14
CA ASP A 64 -13.33 -0.29 -6.61
C ASP A 64 -14.21 -1.22 -5.77
N ARG A 65 -13.94 -1.27 -4.47
CA ARG A 65 -14.71 -2.06 -3.50
C ARG A 65 -15.98 -1.36 -3.02
N LEU A 66 -16.07 -0.03 -3.22
CA LEU A 66 -17.21 0.78 -2.76
C LEU A 66 -18.22 1.05 -3.86
N LYS A 67 -17.91 0.68 -5.11
CA LYS A 67 -18.68 1.03 -6.32
C LYS A 67 -18.85 2.55 -6.45
N ASP A 68 -17.83 3.31 -6.06
CA ASP A 68 -17.85 4.77 -6.11
C ASP A 68 -17.23 5.26 -7.43
N PRO A 69 -17.91 6.11 -8.20
CA PRO A 69 -17.37 6.65 -9.46
C PRO A 69 -16.02 7.37 -9.32
N SER A 70 -15.72 7.91 -8.14
CA SER A 70 -14.47 8.63 -7.84
C SER A 70 -13.27 7.69 -7.69
N PHE A 71 -13.50 6.38 -7.50
CA PHE A 71 -12.43 5.40 -7.30
C PHE A 71 -11.59 5.19 -8.57
N GLY A 72 -12.21 5.28 -9.75
CA GLY A 72 -11.54 5.08 -11.04
C GLY A 72 -10.43 6.07 -11.35
N ILE A 73 -10.38 7.21 -10.66
CA ILE A 73 -9.32 8.24 -10.81
C ILE A 73 -8.39 8.32 -9.60
N ALA A 74 -8.69 7.62 -8.50
CA ALA A 74 -7.97 7.77 -7.25
C ALA A 74 -6.53 7.23 -7.33
N ASN A 75 -6.31 6.09 -7.99
CA ASN A 75 -4.95 5.58 -8.22
C ASN A 75 -4.10 6.55 -9.06
N TYR A 76 -4.70 7.17 -10.08
CA TYR A 76 -4.03 8.19 -10.90
C TYR A 76 -3.58 9.40 -10.06
N TYR A 77 -4.42 9.90 -9.16
CA TYR A 77 -4.04 11.01 -8.29
C TYR A 77 -2.93 10.64 -7.32
N VAL A 78 -2.97 9.43 -6.74
CA VAL A 78 -1.89 8.96 -5.87
C VAL A 78 -0.58 8.83 -6.66
N ALA A 79 -0.61 8.32 -7.88
CA ALA A 79 0.59 8.21 -8.71
C ALA A 79 1.22 9.58 -9.03
N GLN A 80 0.40 10.62 -9.21
CA GLN A 80 0.86 11.97 -9.58
C GLN A 80 1.26 12.83 -8.38
N GLN A 81 0.53 12.72 -7.26
CA GLN A 81 0.63 13.67 -6.14
C GLN A 81 1.01 12.99 -4.82
N GLY A 82 1.14 11.66 -4.80
CA GLY A 82 1.45 10.90 -3.60
C GLY A 82 0.45 11.14 -2.47
N LEU A 83 0.94 11.18 -1.24
CA LEU A 83 0.14 11.40 -0.02
C LEU A 83 -0.68 12.71 -0.07
N ALA A 84 -0.26 13.72 -0.82
CA ALA A 84 -0.99 14.99 -0.90
C ALA A 84 -2.40 14.83 -1.51
N SER A 85 -2.59 13.83 -2.39
CA SER A 85 -3.89 13.57 -3.03
C SER A 85 -4.95 13.04 -2.08
N CYS A 86 -4.55 12.39 -0.99
CA CYS A 86 -5.44 11.63 -0.10
C CYS A 86 -6.53 12.52 0.51
N SER A 87 -6.16 13.73 0.92
CA SER A 87 -7.10 14.72 1.48
C SER A 87 -8.16 15.21 0.48
N GLY A 88 -7.93 15.06 -0.83
CA GLY A 88 -8.87 15.46 -1.87
C GLY A 88 -10.20 14.68 -1.84
N CYS A 89 -10.15 13.40 -1.46
CA CYS A 89 -11.34 12.54 -1.35
C CYS A 89 -11.69 12.19 0.10
N HIS A 90 -10.68 12.02 0.96
CA HIS A 90 -10.88 11.62 2.36
C HIS A 90 -10.88 12.81 3.35
N GLY A 91 -10.72 14.05 2.86
CA GLY A 91 -10.68 15.25 3.69
C GLY A 91 -9.57 15.17 4.75
N ASN A 92 -9.86 15.62 5.98
CA ASN A 92 -8.92 15.54 7.10
C ASN A 92 -8.58 14.10 7.52
N ASN A 93 -9.40 13.13 7.09
CA ASN A 93 -9.19 11.71 7.34
C ASN A 93 -8.39 11.01 6.22
N GLY A 94 -7.88 11.77 5.24
CA GLY A 94 -6.82 11.38 4.32
C GLY A 94 -5.52 12.13 4.59
N VAL A 95 -5.39 12.68 5.80
CA VAL A 95 -4.36 13.57 6.35
C VAL A 95 -3.99 14.82 5.55
N ASN A 96 -4.14 15.96 6.24
CA ASN A 96 -3.85 17.30 5.76
C ASN A 96 -2.36 17.62 6.01
N SER A 97 -1.67 18.07 4.97
CA SER A 97 -0.22 18.27 4.94
C SER A 97 0.25 19.28 5.99
N THR A 98 0.90 18.81 7.04
CA THR A 98 2.14 19.45 7.50
C THR A 98 3.05 18.35 8.09
N GLN A 99 4.20 18.13 7.44
CA GLN A 99 5.26 17.13 7.70
C GLN A 99 5.10 15.79 6.98
N GLY A 100 6.05 15.30 6.16
CA GLY A 100 7.40 15.73 5.78
C GLY A 100 7.77 15.05 4.44
N GLY A 101 8.58 15.63 3.55
CA GLY A 101 9.94 16.09 3.80
C GLY A 101 10.90 14.91 3.60
N ASN A 102 11.32 14.68 2.34
CA ASN A 102 12.34 13.73 1.87
C ASN A 102 12.25 12.28 2.37
N GLN A 103 11.75 11.39 1.51
CA GLN A 103 12.24 10.01 1.39
C GLN A 103 12.47 9.69 -0.09
#